data_AF-A0A329M3K6-F1
#
_entry.id   AF-A0A329M3K6-F1
#
_cell.length_a   1.000
_cell.length_b   1.000
_cell.length_c   1.000
_cell.angle_alpha   90.00
_cell.angle_beta   90.00
_cell.angle_gamma   90.00
#
_symmetry.space_group_name_H-M   'P 1'
#
loop_
_entity.id
_entity.type
_entity.pdbx_description
1 polymer ?
#
loop_
_entity_poly.entity_id
_entity_poly.type
_entity_poly.pdbx_seq_one_letter_code
_entity_poly.pdbx_strand_id
1 'polypeptide(L)'
;MYLEQLPLSKQIEVVFREVREELCRMTSGIVFVQIRNNIVGKFGIRHFPLESKGGVLQVCEEGLSETHLQSFRKMAAESLRHKHHWTHGEIVFEFALKNNTLHASVQFESNYNMATLFVSKDSRKGIKEKELH
;
A
#
# COMPACT_ATOMS: atom_id res chain seq x y z
N MET A 1 -12.68 -12.69 -11.60
CA MET A 1 -11.96 -12.19 -10.41
C MET A 1 -10.55 -12.77 -10.36
N TYR A 2 -9.61 -12.26 -11.16
CA TYR A 2 -8.24 -12.83 -11.25
C TYR A 2 -7.31 -12.44 -10.09
N LEU A 3 -7.69 -11.45 -9.26
CA LEU A 3 -6.85 -10.94 -8.18
C LEU A 3 -6.93 -11.77 -6.88
N GLU A 4 -8.03 -12.48 -6.63
CA GLU A 4 -8.24 -13.24 -5.38
C GLU A 4 -7.30 -14.43 -5.21
N GLN A 5 -6.71 -14.93 -6.31
CA GLN A 5 -5.79 -16.06 -6.30
C GLN A 5 -4.31 -15.65 -6.33
N LEU A 6 -4.02 -14.34 -6.48
CA LEU A 6 -2.66 -13.85 -6.56
C LEU A 6 -2.11 -13.54 -5.16
N PRO A 7 -0.85 -13.90 -4.87
CA PRO A 7 -0.20 -13.47 -3.64
C PRO A 7 -0.15 -11.95 -3.59
N LEU A 8 -0.22 -11.38 -2.39
CA LEU A 8 -0.31 -9.93 -2.20
C LEU A 8 0.84 -9.17 -2.89
N SER A 9 2.05 -9.74 -2.92
CA SER A 9 3.19 -9.17 -3.65
C SER A 9 2.92 -8.98 -5.15
N LYS A 10 2.20 -9.92 -5.79
CA LYS A 10 1.79 -9.81 -7.19
C LYS A 10 0.67 -8.80 -7.40
N GLN A 11 -0.24 -8.67 -6.43
CA GLN A 11 -1.24 -7.61 -6.46
C GLN A 11 -0.58 -6.22 -6.38
N ILE A 12 0.47 -6.06 -5.55
CA ILE A 12 1.26 -4.82 -5.51
C ILE A 12 1.98 -4.55 -6.83
N GLU A 13 2.58 -5.56 -7.48
CA GLU A 13 3.17 -5.39 -8.81
C GLU A 13 2.14 -4.88 -9.83
N VAL A 14 0.89 -5.34 -9.75
CA VAL A 14 -0.22 -4.85 -10.58
C VAL A 14 -0.53 -3.39 -10.26
N VAL A 15 -0.66 -3.02 -8.98
CA VAL A 15 -0.89 -1.62 -8.57
C VAL A 15 0.15 -0.68 -9.18
N PHE A 16 1.44 -1.02 -9.07
CA PHE A 16 2.54 -0.22 -9.62
C PHE A 16 2.52 -0.10 -11.15
N ARG A 17 1.95 -1.10 -11.85
CA ARG A 17 1.75 -1.02 -13.30
C ARG A 17 0.64 -0.05 -13.66
N GLU A 18 -0.48 -0.08 -12.92
CA GLU A 18 -1.62 0.80 -13.19
C GLU A 18 -1.28 2.27 -12.92
N VAL A 19 -0.54 2.56 -11.85
CA VAL A 19 -0.16 3.94 -11.50
C VAL A 19 1.11 4.46 -12.20
N ARG A 20 1.69 3.66 -13.10
CA ARG A 20 2.99 3.94 -13.74
C ARG A 20 3.00 5.29 -14.45
N GLU A 21 1.97 5.60 -15.22
CA GLU A 21 1.89 6.83 -16.02
C GLU A 21 1.87 8.09 -15.15
N GLU A 22 1.19 8.03 -14.01
CA GLU A 22 1.16 9.12 -13.03
C GLU A 22 2.53 9.29 -12.36
N LEU A 23 3.18 8.18 -11.96
CA LEU A 23 4.53 8.20 -11.39
C LEU A 23 5.58 8.77 -12.36
N CYS A 24 5.46 8.50 -13.67
CA CYS A 24 6.34 9.08 -14.69
C CYS A 24 6.22 10.61 -14.79
N ARG A 25 5.16 11.22 -14.25
CA ARG A 25 4.90 12.67 -14.27
C ARG A 25 5.09 13.32 -12.91
N MET A 26 5.65 12.57 -11.95
CA MET A 26 5.82 13.03 -10.57
C MET A 26 7.24 12.77 -10.08
N THR A 27 7.81 13.77 -9.42
CA THR A 27 9.11 13.66 -8.75
C THR A 27 8.98 13.27 -7.29
N SER A 28 7.84 13.55 -6.64
CA SER A 28 7.57 13.11 -5.27
C SER A 28 6.08 12.87 -5.03
N GLY A 29 5.78 11.99 -4.09
CA GLY A 29 4.41 11.69 -3.72
C GLY A 29 4.30 10.48 -2.81
N ILE A 30 3.05 10.05 -2.62
CA ILE A 30 2.71 8.89 -1.81
C ILE A 30 1.83 7.96 -2.63
N VAL A 31 2.23 6.70 -2.79
CA VAL A 31 1.35 5.62 -3.26
C VAL A 31 0.76 4.95 -2.02
N PHE A 32 -0.57 4.94 -1.88
CA PHE A 32 -1.24 4.23 -0.79
C PHE A 32 -2.02 3.04 -1.31
N VAL A 33 -2.07 1.95 -0.52
CA VAL A 33 -2.73 0.71 -0.87
C VAL A 33 -3.48 0.17 0.34
N GLN A 34 -4.79 -0.03 0.19
CA GLN A 34 -5.68 -0.55 1.23
C GLN A 34 -5.95 -2.02 0.99
N ILE A 35 -5.70 -2.82 2.03
CA ILE A 35 -5.71 -4.28 1.96
C ILE A 35 -6.70 -4.82 2.98
N ARG A 36 -7.50 -5.78 2.53
CA ARG A 36 -8.48 -6.51 3.35
C ARG A 36 -8.46 -7.97 2.94
N ASN A 37 -8.35 -8.89 3.90
CA ASN A 37 -8.27 -10.33 3.65
C ASN A 37 -7.21 -10.71 2.59
N ASN A 38 -6.01 -10.10 2.62
CA ASN A 38 -4.95 -10.29 1.63
C ASN A 38 -5.30 -9.84 0.19
N ILE A 39 -6.35 -9.05 0.02
CA ILE A 39 -6.77 -8.52 -1.28
C ILE A 39 -6.61 -7.00 -1.25
N VAL A 40 -5.99 -6.44 -2.29
CA VAL A 40 -5.96 -5.00 -2.54
C VAL A 40 -7.37 -4.55 -2.92
N GLY A 41 -8.00 -3.76 -2.06
CA GLY A 41 -9.34 -3.22 -2.30
C GLY A 41 -9.33 -1.84 -2.94
N LYS A 42 -8.36 -0.99 -2.56
CA LYS A 42 -8.23 0.38 -3.06
C LYS A 42 -6.76 0.77 -3.11
N PHE A 43 -6.39 1.59 -4.08
CA PHE A 43 -5.07 2.20 -4.15
C PHE A 43 -5.17 3.57 -4.81
N GLY A 44 -4.10 4.35 -4.74
CA GLY A 44 -4.00 5.62 -5.45
C GLY A 44 -2.71 6.36 -5.12
N ILE A 45 -2.57 7.54 -5.72
CA ILE A 45 -1.44 8.45 -5.47
C ILE A 45 -1.94 9.71 -4.77
N ARG A 46 -1.16 10.21 -3.81
CA ARG A 46 -1.28 11.56 -3.28
C ARG A 46 -0.09 12.38 -3.75
N HIS A 47 -0.37 13.52 -4.35
CA HIS A 47 0.64 14.48 -4.76
C HIS A 47 1.09 15.27 -3.53
N PHE A 48 2.39 15.46 -3.36
CA PHE A 48 2.85 16.54 -2.51
C PHE A 48 2.53 17.88 -3.19
N PRO A 49 2.25 18.94 -2.43
CA PRO A 49 2.04 20.26 -3.00
C PRO A 49 3.23 20.61 -3.89
N LEU A 50 2.94 20.91 -5.16
CA LEU A 50 3.90 21.28 -6.19
C LEU A 50 4.87 22.34 -5.63
N GLU A 51 6.18 22.05 -5.69
CA GLU A 51 7.20 23.00 -5.27
C GLU A 51 7.06 24.30 -6.06
N SER A 52 6.66 25.36 -5.36
CA SER A 52 6.64 26.72 -5.88
C SER A 52 8.07 27.27 -5.83
N LYS A 53 8.83 27.12 -6.93
CA LYS A 53 10.01 27.98 -7.13
C LYS A 53 9.53 29.33 -7.64
N GLY A 54 9.41 30.29 -6.74
CA GLY A 54 9.11 31.70 -7.08
C GLY A 54 7.63 32.01 -7.36
N GLY A 55 6.67 31.27 -6.80
CA GLY A 55 5.23 31.54 -6.96
C GLY A 55 4.58 30.87 -8.17
N VAL A 56 5.35 30.14 -8.98
CA VAL A 56 4.86 29.44 -10.18
C VAL A 56 4.78 27.95 -9.88
N LEU A 57 3.60 27.37 -10.07
CA LEU A 57 3.39 25.92 -10.09
C LEU A 57 4.10 25.36 -11.32
N GLN A 58 5.31 24.82 -11.14
CA GLN A 58 5.99 24.10 -12.20
C GLN A 58 5.45 22.68 -12.27
N VAL A 59 4.73 22.37 -13.35
CA VAL A 59 4.43 20.99 -13.71
C VAL A 59 5.76 20.37 -14.14
N CYS A 60 6.22 19.36 -13.39
CA CYS A 60 7.42 18.62 -13.78
C CYS A 60 7.06 17.79 -15.02
N GLU A 61 7.62 18.12 -16.18
CA GLU A 61 7.38 17.36 -17.42
C GLU A 61 8.02 15.96 -17.36
N GLU A 62 9.02 15.76 -16.51
CA GLU A 62 9.73 14.49 -16.31
C GLU A 62 9.73 14.10 -14.82
N GLY A 63 9.06 12.99 -14.49
CA GLY A 63 9.03 12.40 -13.16
C GLY A 63 9.97 11.20 -13.03
N LEU A 64 9.47 10.09 -12.49
CA LEU A 64 10.26 8.89 -12.34
C LEU A 64 10.57 8.24 -13.70
N SER A 65 11.86 8.02 -13.97
CA SER A 65 12.31 7.21 -15.11
C SER A 65 11.95 5.73 -14.93
N GLU A 66 12.08 4.95 -16.00
CA GLU A 66 11.82 3.51 -15.97
C GLU A 66 12.72 2.77 -14.96
N THR A 67 13.98 3.19 -14.80
CA THR A 67 14.90 2.59 -13.84
C THR A 67 14.47 2.89 -12.40
N HIS A 68 13.99 4.10 -12.13
CA HIS A 68 13.42 4.46 -10.84
C HIS A 68 12.15 3.66 -10.54
N LEU A 69 11.24 3.53 -11.51
CA LEU A 69 10.02 2.74 -11.36
C LEU A 69 10.29 1.26 -11.07
N GLN A 70 11.24 0.65 -11.78
CA GLN A 70 11.62 -0.74 -11.54
C GLN A 70 12.19 -0.94 -10.14
N SER A 71 13.04 0.00 -9.69
CA SER A 71 13.62 -0.02 -8.36
C SER A 71 12.55 0.16 -7.28
N PHE A 72 11.60 1.07 -7.51
CA PHE A 72 10.50 1.34 -6.59
C PHE A 72 9.58 0.12 -6.44
N ARG A 73 9.18 -0.48 -7.58
CA ARG A 73 8.37 -1.70 -7.61
C ARG A 73 9.06 -2.87 -6.91
N LYS A 74 10.37 -3.04 -7.12
CA LYS A 74 11.15 -4.09 -6.46
C LYS A 74 11.17 -3.90 -4.94
N MET A 75 11.43 -2.68 -4.47
CA MET A 75 11.38 -2.33 -3.05
C MET A 75 10.00 -2.64 -2.46
N ALA A 76 8.92 -2.25 -3.15
CA ALA A 76 7.56 -2.50 -2.69
C ALA A 76 7.25 -4.00 -2.55
N ALA A 77 7.64 -4.82 -3.52
CA ALA A 77 7.46 -6.27 -3.46
C ALA A 77 8.31 -6.92 -2.34
N GLU A 78 9.56 -6.46 -2.15
CA GLU A 78 10.45 -6.97 -1.11
C GLU A 78 9.96 -6.60 0.30
N SER A 79 9.40 -5.40 0.48
CA SER A 79 8.87 -4.94 1.77
C SER A 79 7.81 -5.87 2.37
N LEU A 80 7.06 -6.57 1.52
CA LEU A 80 6.03 -7.54 1.92
C LEU A 80 6.61 -8.87 2.41
N ARG A 81 7.83 -9.24 2.02
CA ARG A 81 8.44 -10.53 2.41
C ARG A 81 8.71 -10.62 3.91
N HIS A 82 8.78 -9.48 4.60
CA HIS A 82 9.06 -9.37 6.02
C HIS A 82 7.80 -9.33 6.90
N LYS A 83 6.59 -9.43 6.31
CA LYS A 83 5.32 -9.36 7.04
C LYS A 83 4.73 -10.76 7.22
N HIS A 84 4.55 -11.17 8.47
CA HIS A 84 3.88 -12.41 8.85
C HIS A 84 2.49 -12.11 9.42
N HIS A 85 1.47 -12.86 8.98
CA HIS A 85 0.06 -12.75 9.44
C HIS A 85 -0.62 -11.38 9.23
N TRP A 86 -0.05 -10.51 8.39
CA TRP A 86 -0.64 -9.21 8.06
C TRP A 86 -1.64 -9.37 6.90
N THR A 87 -2.92 -9.24 7.21
CA THR A 87 -4.01 -9.50 6.24
C THR A 87 -4.90 -8.28 5.98
N HIS A 88 -4.77 -7.25 6.82
CA HIS A 88 -5.62 -6.07 6.84
C HIS A 88 -4.80 -4.84 7.20
N GLY A 89 -5.02 -3.75 6.46
CA GLY A 89 -4.36 -2.49 6.75
C GLY A 89 -4.15 -1.59 5.55
N GLU A 90 -3.29 -0.60 5.72
CA GLU A 90 -2.83 0.30 4.66
C GLU A 90 -1.31 0.17 4.52
N ILE A 91 -0.83 0.16 3.27
CA ILE A 91 0.59 0.33 2.94
C ILE A 91 0.74 1.69 2.31
N VAL A 92 1.71 2.45 2.78
CA VAL A 92 2.03 3.78 2.30
C VAL A 92 3.47 3.75 1.79
N PHE A 93 3.64 3.97 0.50
CA PHE A 93 4.95 4.11 -0.13
C PHE A 93 5.18 5.58 -0.44
N GLU A 94 6.10 6.20 0.29
CA GLU A 94 6.52 7.57 0.01
C GLU A 94 7.73 7.55 -0.92
N PHE A 95 7.76 8.45 -1.89
CA PHE A 95 8.89 8.60 -2.78
C PHE A 95 9.21 10.06 -3.06
N ALA A 96 10.49 10.33 -3.29
CA ALA A 96 11.00 11.60 -3.76
C ALA A 96 12.25 11.39 -4.62
N LEU A 97 12.33 12.10 -5.72
CA LEU A 97 13.46 12.14 -6.62
C LEU A 97 14.32 13.35 -6.27
N LYS A 98 15.54 13.11 -5.79
CA LYS A 98 16.50 14.17 -5.45
C LYS A 98 17.81 13.90 -6.16
N ASN A 99 18.32 14.87 -6.91
CA ASN A 99 19.57 14.73 -7.67
C ASN A 99 19.60 13.45 -8.53
N ASN A 100 18.50 13.16 -9.23
CA ASN A 100 18.32 11.94 -10.03
C ASN A 100 18.48 10.62 -9.25
N THR A 101 18.31 10.66 -7.92
CA THR A 101 18.33 9.50 -7.03
C THR A 101 16.95 9.33 -6.41
N LEU A 102 16.37 8.15 -6.58
CA LEU A 102 15.10 7.79 -5.95
C LEU A 102 15.31 7.52 -4.46
N HIS A 103 14.69 8.34 -3.62
CA HIS A 103 14.51 8.07 -2.20
C HIS A 103 13.09 7.55 -2.00
N ALA A 104 12.95 6.36 -1.43
CA ALA A 104 11.64 5.78 -1.15
C ALA A 104 11.60 5.16 0.25
N SER A 105 10.47 5.30 0.92
CA SER A 105 10.19 4.71 2.22
C SER A 105 8.88 3.93 2.17
N VAL A 106 8.68 3.02 3.13
CA VAL A 106 7.46 2.23 3.24
C VAL A 106 6.98 2.23 4.69
N GLN A 107 5.70 2.54 4.87
CA GLN A 107 5.01 2.43 6.14
C GLN A 107 3.86 1.42 6.01
N PHE A 108 3.68 0.64 7.06
CA PHE A 108 2.59 -0.32 7.17
C PHE A 108 1.74 0.03 8.38
N GLU A 109 0.45 0.20 8.16
CA GLU A 109 -0.53 0.40 9.21
C GLU A 109 -1.46 -0.81 9.26
N SER A 110 -1.59 -1.44 10.43
CA SER A 110 -2.45 -2.60 10.62
C SER A 110 -3.81 -2.16 11.16
N ASN A 111 -4.88 -2.52 10.45
CA ASN A 111 -6.24 -2.17 10.87
C ASN A 111 -6.90 -3.36 11.58
N TYR A 112 -6.90 -3.33 12.91
CA TYR A 112 -7.60 -4.33 13.72
C TYR A 112 -8.99 -3.84 14.10
N ASN A 113 -10.02 -4.57 13.67
CA ASN A 113 -11.37 -4.29 14.12
C ASN A 113 -11.61 -4.93 15.50
N MET A 114 -11.73 -4.10 16.54
CA MET A 114 -12.02 -4.54 17.90
C MET A 114 -13.34 -5.31 18.00
N ALA A 115 -14.37 -4.97 17.23
CA ALA A 115 -15.65 -5.69 17.25
C ALA A 115 -15.47 -7.16 16.85
N THR A 116 -14.61 -7.46 15.88
CA THR A 116 -14.31 -8.83 15.44
C THR A 116 -13.58 -9.66 16.52
N LEU A 117 -12.82 -9.00 17.40
CA LEU A 117 -12.09 -9.68 18.49
C LEU A 117 -13.02 -10.13 19.63
N PHE A 118 -14.14 -9.43 19.85
CA PHE A 118 -15.09 -9.77 20.91
C PHE A 118 -16.17 -10.77 20.46
N VAL A 119 -16.56 -10.77 19.18
CA VAL A 119 -17.57 -11.71 18.64
C VAL A 119 -17.14 -13.19 18.78
N SER A 120 -15.83 -13.46 18.77
CA SER A 120 -15.27 -14.82 18.85
C SER A 120 -14.98 -15.32 20.29
N LYS A 121 -15.20 -14.48 21.31
CA LYS A 121 -15.07 -14.86 22.73
C LYS A 121 -16.40 -15.26 23.36
N ASP A 122 -17.50 -14.62 23.01
CA ASP A 122 -18.82 -14.95 23.60
C ASP A 122 -19.43 -16.24 23.05
N SER A 123 -19.18 -16.56 21.77
CA SER A 123 -19.64 -17.81 21.16
C SER A 123 -18.95 -19.07 21.71
N ARG A 124 -17.85 -18.93 22.47
CA ARG A 124 -17.20 -20.05 23.18
C ARG A 124 -17.68 -20.25 24.62
N LYS A 125 -18.44 -19.31 25.21
CA LYS A 125 -19.03 -19.48 26.53
C LYS A 125 -20.43 -20.12 26.49
N GLY A 126 -21.21 -19.88 25.43
CA GLY A 126 -22.57 -20.41 25.31
C GLY A 126 -22.71 -21.91 25.03
N ILE A 127 -21.62 -22.63 24.70
CA ILE A 127 -21.66 -24.07 24.41
C ILE A 127 -21.47 -24.92 25.68
N LYS A 128 -20.83 -24.38 26.74
CA LYS A 128 -20.58 -25.16 27.97
C LYS A 128 -21.74 -25.20 28.96
N GLU A 129 -22.75 -24.35 28.82
CA GLU A 129 -23.91 -24.33 29.72
C GLU A 129 -25.09 -25.18 29.24
N LYS A 130 -25.04 -25.75 28.02
CA LYS A 130 -26.13 -26.58 27.48
C LYS A 130 -25.92 -28.10 27.58
N GLU A 131 -24.82 -28.56 28.18
CA GLU A 131 -24.54 -30.00 28.41
C GLU A 131 -24.76 -30.46 29.86
N LEU A 132 -25.33 -29.61 30.71
CA LEU A 132 -25.69 -29.94 32.08
C LEU A 132 -27.16 -29.61 32.32
N HIS A 133 -28.10 -30.38 31.77
CA HIS A 133 -29.45 -30.57 32.29
C HIS A 133 -30.16 -31.74 31.59
#